data_AF-A0A183GSR0-F1
#
_entry.id   AF-A0A183GSR0-F1
#
_cell.length_a   1.000
_cell.length_b   1.000
_cell.length_c   1.000
_cell.angle_alpha   90.00
_cell.angle_beta   90.00
_cell.angle_gamma   90.00
#
_symmetry.space_group_name_H-M   'P 1'
#
loop_
_entity.id
_entity.type
_entity.pdbx_description
1 polymer ?
#
loop_
_entity_poly.entity_id
_entity_poly.type
_entity_poly.pdbx_seq_one_letter_code
_entity_poly.pdbx_strand_id
1 'polypeptide(L)'
;MTQTLSDDTFLETVMKRQERSWTDVQEEMKQYLREYETCFISGLTARNHWSEISSNRQVDGVSPAMRFVTIQKLLRKAIAAKEQMVRVTTRYVILSRLYEDQAQKAGVPLKTLELRSDEESEEDEPAPEADEESEEGEPAPEAAEVVVVRYLRRMEADVREREDDLRRRVNEIGVRIRDMRKDFASFPFRKAEEVSEGIDPTLRCAFCAELGIHYSESCPTITDGMRDLQL
;
A
#
# COMPACT_ATOMS: atom_id res chain seq x y z
N MET A 1 2.65 -18.43 16.90
CA MET A 1 2.32 -16.99 17.01
C MET A 1 3.60 -16.25 17.30
N THR A 2 4.27 -15.75 16.29
CA THR A 2 5.44 -14.87 16.43
C THR A 2 4.93 -13.51 16.89
N GLN A 3 5.26 -13.11 18.12
CA GLN A 3 4.96 -11.76 18.61
C GLN A 3 5.79 -10.77 17.79
N THR A 4 5.12 -10.01 16.91
CA THR A 4 5.75 -8.90 16.21
C THR A 4 6.05 -7.81 17.24
N LEU A 5 7.33 -7.59 17.53
CA LEU A 5 7.78 -6.48 18.38
C LEU A 5 7.18 -5.16 17.87
N SER A 6 6.88 -4.22 18.76
CA SER A 6 6.49 -2.87 18.33
C SER A 6 7.65 -2.20 17.59
N ASP A 7 7.36 -1.20 16.76
CA ASP A 7 8.40 -0.49 16.00
C ASP A 7 9.36 0.26 16.94
N ASP A 8 8.85 0.77 18.07
CA ASP A 8 9.68 1.41 19.10
C ASP A 8 10.68 0.42 19.73
N THR A 9 10.22 -0.80 20.08
CA THR A 9 11.10 -1.82 20.64
C THR A 9 12.11 -2.31 19.60
N PHE A 10 11.74 -2.40 18.33
CA PHE A 10 12.67 -2.71 17.24
C PHE A 10 13.78 -1.65 17.15
N LEU A 11 13.42 -0.37 17.02
CA LEU A 11 14.39 0.71 16.91
C LEU A 11 15.31 0.78 18.13
N GLU A 12 14.74 0.66 19.33
CA GLU A 12 15.50 0.65 20.57
C GLU A 12 16.50 -0.51 20.62
N THR A 13 16.08 -1.71 20.19
CA THR A 13 16.95 -2.88 20.13
C THR A 13 18.09 -2.69 19.14
N VAL A 14 17.79 -2.17 17.95
CA VAL A 14 18.76 -1.94 16.88
C VAL A 14 19.77 -0.85 17.27
N MET A 15 19.32 0.22 17.92
CA MET A 15 20.18 1.32 18.36
C MET A 15 21.03 0.96 19.59
N LYS A 16 20.52 0.11 20.50
CA LYS A 16 21.26 -0.32 21.71
C LYS A 16 22.29 -1.41 21.42
N ARG A 17 22.05 -2.31 20.45
CA ARG A 17 22.95 -3.41 20.12
C ARG A 17 23.93 -2.99 19.02
N GLN A 18 24.92 -2.19 19.38
CA GLN A 18 25.88 -1.62 18.43
C GLN A 18 26.85 -2.66 17.84
N GLU A 19 27.04 -3.81 18.49
CA GLU A 19 27.91 -4.90 18.05
C GLU A 19 27.09 -6.18 17.80
N ARG A 20 26.48 -6.28 16.61
CA ARG A 20 25.89 -7.54 16.12
C ARG A 20 26.83 -8.17 15.10
N SER A 21 26.80 -9.50 15.00
CA SER A 21 27.48 -10.16 13.89
C SER A 21 26.70 -9.92 12.60
N TRP A 22 27.42 -9.73 11.49
CA TRP A 22 26.78 -9.56 10.18
C TRP A 22 25.89 -10.76 9.82
N THR A 23 26.29 -11.97 10.21
CA THR A 23 25.50 -13.20 10.01
C THR A 23 24.13 -13.14 10.70
N ASP A 24 24.06 -12.61 11.92
CA ASP A 24 22.77 -12.47 12.64
C ASP A 24 21.88 -11.42 11.99
N VAL A 25 22.46 -10.31 11.54
CA VAL A 25 21.75 -9.25 10.82
C VAL A 25 21.22 -9.80 9.49
N GLN A 26 22.03 -10.57 8.77
CA GLN A 26 21.64 -11.18 7.50
C GLN A 26 20.49 -12.17 7.66
N GLU A 27 20.48 -13.00 8.70
CA GLU A 27 19.37 -13.94 8.94
C GLU A 27 18.08 -13.20 9.31
N GLU A 28 18.19 -12.13 10.11
CA GLU A 28 17.04 -11.28 10.41
C GLU A 28 16.50 -10.57 9.14
N MET A 29 17.38 -10.09 8.27
CA MET A 29 16.98 -9.51 6.99
C MET A 29 16.29 -10.53 6.07
N LYS A 30 16.78 -11.77 6.01
CA LYS A 30 16.10 -12.86 5.29
C LYS A 30 14.73 -13.16 5.87
N GLN A 31 14.60 -13.12 7.20
CA GLN A 31 13.31 -13.29 7.87
C GLN A 31 12.32 -12.21 7.45
N TYR A 32 12.74 -10.94 7.38
CA TYR A 32 11.90 -9.86 6.88
C TYR A 32 11.49 -10.06 5.41
N LEU A 33 12.37 -10.56 4.54
CA LEU A 33 11.98 -10.87 3.16
C LEU A 33 10.90 -11.96 3.09
N ARG A 34 11.02 -13.03 3.87
CA ARG A 34 10.00 -14.10 3.95
C ARG A 34 8.65 -13.57 4.47
N GLU A 35 8.69 -12.70 5.47
CA GLU A 35 7.49 -12.06 6.01
C GLU A 35 6.83 -11.11 5.00
N TYR A 36 7.63 -10.35 4.24
CA TYR A 36 7.13 -9.51 3.16
C TYR A 36 6.41 -10.33 2.09
N GLU A 37 7.02 -11.43 1.64
CA GLU A 37 6.44 -12.33 0.63
C GLU A 37 5.11 -12.92 1.09
N THR A 38 5.04 -13.37 2.36
CA THR A 38 3.80 -13.86 2.96
C THR A 38 2.71 -12.79 2.96
N CYS A 39 3.05 -11.55 3.31
CA CYS A 39 2.11 -10.43 3.30
C CYS A 39 1.68 -10.06 1.87
N PHE A 40 2.61 -10.12 0.91
CA PHE A 40 2.36 -9.86 -0.50
C PHE A 40 1.37 -10.87 -1.09
N ILE A 41 1.59 -12.17 -0.87
CA ILE A 41 0.68 -13.24 -1.30
C ILE A 41 -0.70 -13.07 -0.67
N SER A 42 -0.76 -12.70 0.62
CA SER A 42 -2.02 -12.42 1.32
C SER A 42 -2.78 -11.24 0.69
N GLY A 43 -2.08 -10.16 0.37
CA GLY A 43 -2.64 -8.99 -0.32
C GLY A 43 -3.12 -9.30 -1.73
N LEU A 44 -2.35 -10.09 -2.49
CA LEU A 44 -2.70 -10.54 -3.82
C LEU A 44 -3.97 -11.39 -3.82
N THR A 45 -4.07 -12.33 -2.89
CA THR A 45 -5.26 -13.16 -2.68
C THR A 45 -6.49 -12.29 -2.36
N ALA A 46 -6.34 -11.31 -1.47
CA ALA A 46 -7.43 -10.39 -1.13
C ALA A 46 -7.90 -9.56 -2.34
N ARG A 47 -6.96 -9.14 -3.20
CA ARG A 47 -7.25 -8.42 -4.44
C ARG A 47 -7.98 -9.29 -5.46
N ASN A 48 -7.58 -10.54 -5.62
CA ASN A 48 -8.22 -11.47 -6.55
C ASN A 48 -9.67 -11.75 -6.12
N HIS A 49 -9.90 -12.03 -4.83
CA HIS A 49 -11.26 -12.18 -4.29
C HIS A 49 -12.11 -10.92 -4.46
N TRP A 50 -11.52 -9.73 -4.31
CA TRP A 50 -12.23 -8.48 -4.60
C TRP A 50 -12.63 -8.40 -6.07
N SER A 51 -11.70 -8.72 -6.98
CA SER A 51 -11.96 -8.72 -8.42
C SER A 51 -13.15 -9.63 -8.76
N GLU A 52 -13.15 -10.87 -8.26
CA GLU A 52 -14.23 -11.84 -8.43
C GLU A 52 -15.59 -11.34 -7.91
N ILE A 53 -15.63 -10.75 -6.71
CA ILE A 53 -16.89 -10.22 -6.12
C ILE A 53 -17.39 -8.99 -6.89
N SER A 54 -16.46 -8.18 -7.41
CA SER A 54 -16.78 -6.96 -8.15
C SER A 54 -17.24 -7.24 -9.58
N SER A 55 -16.70 -8.27 -10.24
CA SER A 55 -17.07 -8.69 -11.59
C SER A 55 -18.35 -9.54 -11.60
N ASN A 56 -18.56 -10.40 -10.60
CA ASN A 56 -19.80 -11.18 -10.47
C ASN A 56 -20.89 -10.41 -9.70
N ARG A 57 -21.74 -9.70 -10.46
CA ARG A 57 -22.99 -9.14 -9.92
C ARG A 57 -23.99 -10.23 -9.48
N GLN A 58 -23.93 -11.42 -10.08
CA GLN A 58 -24.85 -12.55 -9.90
C GLN A 58 -24.23 -13.73 -9.13
N VAL A 59 -23.58 -13.49 -7.99
CA VAL A 59 -23.39 -14.63 -7.06
C VAL A 59 -24.76 -14.92 -6.45
N ASP A 60 -25.55 -15.72 -7.16
CA ASP A 60 -26.89 -16.13 -6.78
C ASP A 60 -26.85 -16.78 -5.38
N GLY A 61 -27.62 -16.23 -4.44
CA GLY A 61 -27.79 -16.77 -3.09
C GLY A 61 -27.11 -16.02 -1.94
N VAL A 62 -26.25 -15.03 -2.20
CA VAL A 62 -25.60 -14.26 -1.12
C VAL A 62 -26.36 -12.95 -0.86
N SER A 63 -26.99 -12.83 0.32
CA SER A 63 -27.66 -11.59 0.76
C SER A 63 -26.74 -10.37 0.63
N PRO A 64 -27.26 -9.19 0.23
CA PRO A 64 -26.50 -7.94 0.15
C PRO A 64 -25.69 -7.64 1.43
N ALA A 65 -26.24 -7.96 2.60
CA ALA A 65 -25.56 -7.78 3.89
C ALA A 65 -24.31 -8.67 4.02
N MET A 66 -24.39 -9.92 3.56
CA MET A 66 -23.25 -10.84 3.59
C MET A 66 -22.16 -10.39 2.60
N ARG A 67 -22.54 -9.87 1.41
CA ARG A 67 -21.59 -9.29 0.46
C ARG A 67 -20.83 -8.11 1.08
N PHE A 68 -21.55 -7.20 1.74
CA PHE A 68 -20.96 -6.07 2.45
C PHE A 68 -19.96 -6.52 3.51
N VAL A 69 -20.32 -7.51 4.34
CA VAL A 69 -19.43 -8.07 5.36
C VAL A 69 -18.17 -8.70 4.74
N THR A 70 -18.31 -9.45 3.65
CA THR A 70 -17.17 -10.06 2.95
C THR A 70 -16.23 -9.00 2.38
N ILE A 71 -16.78 -7.96 1.74
CA ILE A 71 -16.00 -6.83 1.22
C ILE A 71 -15.25 -6.11 2.34
N GLN A 72 -15.93 -5.83 3.47
CA GLN A 72 -15.31 -5.20 4.63
C GLN A 72 -14.15 -6.05 5.19
N LYS A 73 -14.31 -7.39 5.24
CA LYS A 73 -13.24 -8.30 5.65
C LYS A 73 -12.05 -8.26 4.69
N LEU A 74 -12.30 -8.27 3.38
CA LEU A 74 -11.24 -8.18 2.36
C LEU A 74 -10.48 -6.86 2.45
N LEU A 75 -11.20 -5.74 2.61
CA LEU A 75 -10.59 -4.42 2.76
C LEU A 75 -9.68 -4.36 3.99
N ARG A 76 -10.14 -4.83 5.14
CA ARG A 76 -9.33 -4.86 6.38
C ARG A 76 -8.10 -5.75 6.21
N LYS A 77 -8.23 -6.91 5.55
CA LYS A 77 -7.09 -7.79 5.25
C LYS A 77 -6.07 -7.10 4.34
N ALA A 78 -6.54 -6.42 3.29
CA ALA A 78 -5.65 -5.70 2.37
C ALA A 78 -4.92 -4.53 3.05
N ILE A 79 -5.63 -3.76 3.89
CA ILE A 79 -5.03 -2.68 4.69
C ILE A 79 -3.98 -3.26 5.65
N ALA A 80 -4.32 -4.30 6.41
CA ALA A 80 -3.39 -4.93 7.34
C ALA A 80 -2.16 -5.51 6.62
N ALA A 81 -2.34 -6.18 5.48
CA ALA A 81 -1.23 -6.70 4.67
C ALA A 81 -0.32 -5.57 4.20
N LYS A 82 -0.88 -4.46 3.70
CA LYS A 82 -0.11 -3.28 3.28
C LYS A 82 0.68 -2.67 4.44
N GLU A 83 0.05 -2.49 5.59
CA GLU A 83 0.72 -1.94 6.78
C GLU A 83 1.88 -2.83 7.24
N GLN A 84 1.70 -4.16 7.23
CA GLN A 84 2.77 -5.10 7.55
C GLN A 84 3.88 -5.10 6.51
N MET A 85 3.56 -5.05 5.23
CA MET A 85 4.57 -4.92 4.16
C MET A 85 5.44 -3.69 4.39
N VAL A 86 4.83 -2.52 4.59
CA VAL A 86 5.56 -1.26 4.84
C VAL A 86 6.43 -1.37 6.08
N ARG A 87 5.90 -1.95 7.17
CA ARG A 87 6.64 -2.16 8.41
C ARG A 87 7.89 -3.02 8.19
N VAL A 88 7.71 -4.19 7.59
CA VAL A 88 8.78 -5.17 7.37
C VAL A 88 9.84 -4.62 6.39
N THR A 89 9.41 -3.95 5.31
CA THR A 89 10.32 -3.29 4.38
C THR A 89 11.12 -2.17 5.06
N THR A 90 10.47 -1.37 5.92
CA THR A 90 11.16 -0.31 6.67
C THR A 90 12.24 -0.89 7.58
N ARG A 91 11.93 -1.98 8.30
CA ARG A 91 12.92 -2.68 9.15
C ARG A 91 14.09 -3.23 8.36
N TYR A 92 13.80 -3.85 7.21
CA TYR A 92 14.84 -4.35 6.31
C TYR A 92 15.77 -3.23 5.85
N VAL A 93 15.21 -2.09 5.40
CA VAL A 93 16.01 -0.93 4.95
C VAL A 93 16.84 -0.37 6.09
N ILE A 94 16.27 -0.24 7.30
CA ILE A 94 17.00 0.25 8.48
C ILE A 94 18.19 -0.67 8.81
N LEU A 95 17.99 -1.98 8.87
CA LEU A 95 19.08 -2.93 9.11
C LEU A 95 20.14 -2.87 8.00
N SER A 96 19.70 -2.86 6.74
CA SER A 96 20.61 -2.77 5.60
C SER A 96 21.51 -1.54 5.65
N ARG A 97 20.99 -0.41 6.15
CA ARG A 97 21.72 0.86 6.21
C ARG A 97 22.58 0.99 7.47
N LEU A 98 22.06 0.60 8.63
CA LEU A 98 22.81 0.72 9.88
C LEU A 98 24.01 -0.23 9.95
N TYR A 99 23.94 -1.36 9.25
CA TYR A 99 24.98 -2.38 9.26
C TYR A 99 25.79 -2.44 7.96
N GLU A 100 25.70 -1.41 7.11
CA GLU A 100 26.41 -1.31 5.83
C GLU A 100 27.94 -1.42 6.01
N ASP A 101 28.49 -0.72 7.01
CA ASP A 101 29.92 -0.78 7.37
C ASP A 101 30.37 -2.17 7.85
N GLN A 102 29.46 -2.91 8.52
CA GLN A 102 29.75 -4.27 8.98
C GLN A 102 29.70 -5.28 7.83
N ALA A 103 28.80 -5.08 6.86
CA ALA A 103 28.75 -5.85 5.63
C ALA A 103 30.04 -5.68 4.80
N GLN A 104 30.53 -4.44 4.69
CA GLN A 104 31.80 -4.14 4.03
C GLN A 104 32.98 -4.82 4.71
N LYS A 105 33.05 -4.73 6.06
CA LYS A 105 34.09 -5.41 6.85
C LYS A 105 34.02 -6.93 6.75
N ALA A 106 32.83 -7.50 6.55
CA ALA A 106 32.62 -8.93 6.31
C ALA A 106 32.93 -9.36 4.86
N GLY A 107 33.39 -8.44 4.00
CA GLY A 107 33.76 -8.75 2.62
C GLY A 107 32.57 -8.99 1.69
N VAL A 108 31.35 -8.55 2.06
CA VAL A 108 30.17 -8.67 1.20
C VAL A 108 30.23 -7.57 0.13
N PRO A 109 30.24 -7.91 -1.17
CA PRO A 109 30.15 -6.92 -2.23
C PRO A 109 28.83 -6.17 -2.09
N LEU A 110 28.89 -4.84 -1.91
CA LEU A 110 27.73 -3.96 -1.96
C LEU A 110 27.25 -3.84 -3.42
N LYS A 111 26.59 -4.89 -3.90
CA LYS A 111 25.66 -4.79 -5.03
C LYS A 111 24.28 -4.53 -4.43
N THR A 112 24.05 -3.24 -4.23
CA THR A 112 22.81 -2.62 -3.76
C THR A 112 21.61 -3.15 -4.54
N LEU A 113 20.73 -3.90 -3.87
CA LEU A 113 19.27 -3.83 -4.01
C LEU A 113 18.70 -3.58 -5.43
N GLU A 114 19.14 -4.35 -6.43
CA GLU A 114 18.28 -4.68 -7.55
C GLU A 114 17.34 -5.78 -7.03
N LEU A 115 16.06 -5.42 -6.86
CA LEU A 115 15.00 -6.37 -6.58
C LEU A 115 15.12 -7.53 -7.57
N ARG A 116 15.50 -8.71 -7.06
CA ARG A 116 15.31 -10.01 -7.72
C ARG A 116 13.84 -10.07 -8.16
N SER A 117 13.58 -9.76 -9.42
CA SER A 117 12.31 -10.04 -10.10
C SER A 117 12.49 -11.04 -11.24
N ASP A 118 13.60 -11.77 -11.26
CA ASP A 118 13.88 -12.76 -12.30
C ASP A 118 14.05 -14.12 -11.62
N GLU A 119 12.94 -14.71 -11.21
CA GLU A 119 12.78 -16.14 -10.94
C GLU A 119 11.28 -16.41 -10.78
N GLU A 120 10.54 -16.32 -11.88
CA GLU A 120 9.34 -17.14 -12.19
C GLU A 120 8.76 -16.71 -13.55
N SER A 121 9.30 -17.32 -14.62
CA SER A 121 8.52 -17.64 -15.81
C SER A 121 9.14 -18.89 -16.45
N GLU A 122 9.00 -20.03 -15.79
CA GLU A 122 8.89 -21.29 -16.53
C GLU A 122 7.51 -21.28 -17.19
N GLU A 123 7.41 -20.63 -18.34
CA GLU A 123 6.34 -20.89 -19.29
C GLU A 123 6.71 -22.18 -20.02
N ASP A 124 5.89 -23.20 -19.80
CA ASP A 124 5.76 -24.40 -20.64
C ASP A 124 5.63 -23.98 -22.11
N GLU A 125 6.68 -24.19 -22.91
CA GLU A 125 6.55 -24.40 -24.35
C GLU A 125 7.22 -25.72 -24.75
N PRO A 126 6.58 -26.50 -25.64
CA PRO A 126 6.91 -27.91 -25.84
C PRO A 126 8.23 -28.09 -26.61
N ALA A 127 8.96 -29.12 -26.20
CA ALA A 127 10.22 -29.54 -26.81
C ALA A 127 10.12 -29.75 -28.33
N PRO A 128 11.05 -29.21 -29.14
CA PRO A 128 11.34 -29.77 -30.44
C PRO A 128 12.29 -30.97 -30.26
N GLU A 129 11.85 -32.14 -30.69
CA GLU A 129 12.71 -33.30 -30.87
C GLU A 129 13.72 -33.06 -32.02
N ALA A 130 14.91 -33.64 -31.85
CA ALA A 130 15.90 -34.11 -32.84
C ALA A 130 17.27 -33.40 -32.83
N ASP A 131 18.21 -34.11 -32.18
CA ASP A 131 19.47 -34.61 -32.73
C ASP A 131 20.64 -33.68 -33.15
N GLU A 132 21.81 -34.14 -32.67
CA GLU A 132 23.17 -34.06 -33.20
C GLU A 132 24.10 -32.87 -32.85
N GLU A 133 25.12 -33.23 -32.05
CA GLU A 133 26.51 -32.75 -31.96
C GLU A 133 26.89 -31.40 -32.59
N SER A 134 27.40 -30.47 -31.76
CA SER A 134 28.66 -29.77 -32.04
C SER A 134 29.22 -29.07 -30.80
N GLU A 135 30.50 -29.32 -30.52
CA GLU A 135 31.35 -28.43 -29.74
C GLU A 135 31.39 -27.06 -30.42
N GLU A 136 31.31 -25.95 -29.66
CA GLU A 136 32.12 -24.74 -29.89
C GLU A 136 31.80 -23.59 -28.90
N GLY A 137 32.83 -23.15 -28.19
CA GLY A 137 33.09 -21.73 -27.88
C GLY A 137 32.28 -21.04 -26.78
N GLU A 138 32.93 -20.81 -25.63
CA GLU A 138 32.54 -19.70 -24.75
C GLU A 138 32.49 -18.38 -25.56
N PRO A 139 31.40 -17.59 -25.48
CA PRO A 139 31.28 -16.37 -26.27
C PRO A 139 32.36 -15.37 -25.87
N ALA A 140 33.06 -14.83 -26.88
CA ALA A 140 34.10 -13.83 -26.70
C ALA A 140 33.60 -12.62 -25.87
N PRO A 141 34.42 -12.06 -24.98
CA PRO A 141 34.02 -11.04 -24.00
C PRO A 141 33.39 -9.78 -24.61
N GLU A 142 33.70 -9.49 -25.87
CA GLU A 142 33.18 -8.35 -26.63
C GLU A 142 31.69 -8.48 -26.99
N ALA A 143 31.18 -9.70 -27.20
CA ALA A 143 29.77 -9.96 -27.49
C ALA A 143 28.89 -9.86 -26.23
N ALA A 144 29.43 -10.24 -25.07
CA ALA A 144 28.75 -10.10 -23.78
C ALA A 144 28.56 -8.63 -23.37
N GLU A 145 29.55 -7.77 -23.66
CA GLU A 145 29.51 -6.34 -23.33
C GLU A 145 28.41 -5.59 -24.10
N VAL A 146 28.20 -5.91 -25.38
CA VAL A 146 27.14 -5.31 -26.22
C VAL A 146 25.74 -5.64 -25.71
N VAL A 147 25.52 -6.84 -25.17
CA VAL A 147 24.23 -7.27 -24.62
C VAL A 147 23.91 -6.52 -23.33
N VAL A 148 24.91 -6.33 -22.44
CA VAL A 148 24.76 -5.59 -21.19
C VAL A 148 24.42 -4.12 -21.44
N VAL A 149 25.08 -3.46 -22.40
CA VAL A 149 24.80 -2.05 -22.74
C VAL A 149 23.37 -1.87 -23.27
N ARG A 150 22.84 -2.83 -24.04
CA ARG A 150 21.46 -2.77 -24.56
C ARG A 150 20.43 -2.97 -23.44
N TYR A 151 20.72 -3.87 -22.51
CA TYR A 151 19.88 -4.13 -21.34
C TYR A 151 19.80 -2.91 -20.42
N LEU A 152 20.93 -2.27 -20.11
CA LEU A 152 20.96 -1.06 -19.29
C LEU A 152 20.16 0.10 -19.90
N ARG A 153 20.27 0.31 -21.22
CA ARG A 153 19.47 1.35 -21.91
C ARG A 153 17.96 1.09 -21.83
N ARG A 154 17.54 -0.18 -21.83
CA ARG A 154 16.14 -0.57 -21.66
C ARG A 154 15.66 -0.31 -20.24
N MET A 155 16.44 -0.71 -19.24
CA MET A 155 16.14 -0.42 -17.83
C MET A 155 16.01 1.07 -17.55
N GLU A 156 16.91 1.90 -18.10
CA GLU A 156 16.80 3.35 -17.95
C GLU A 156 15.54 3.92 -18.61
N ALA A 157 15.07 3.31 -19.71
CA ALA A 157 13.81 3.70 -20.34
C ALA A 157 12.61 3.34 -19.44
N ASP A 158 12.60 2.14 -18.89
CA ASP A 158 11.52 1.66 -18.00
C ASP A 158 11.47 2.46 -16.69
N VAL A 159 12.63 2.81 -16.12
CA VAL A 159 12.72 3.69 -14.93
C VAL A 159 12.19 5.08 -15.26
N ARG A 160 12.57 5.67 -16.41
CA ARG A 160 12.06 6.97 -16.85
C ARG A 160 10.55 6.96 -17.04
N GLU A 161 10.01 5.93 -17.69
CA GLU A 161 8.56 5.78 -17.88
C GLU A 161 7.82 5.70 -16.55
N ARG A 162 8.36 4.94 -15.58
CA ARG A 162 7.78 4.83 -14.24
C ARG A 162 7.84 6.14 -13.47
N GLU A 163 8.93 6.90 -13.57
CA GLU A 163 9.03 8.22 -12.95
C GLU A 163 8.03 9.20 -13.55
N ASP A 164 7.84 9.19 -14.87
CA ASP A 164 6.87 10.05 -15.54
C ASP A 164 5.43 9.68 -15.14
N ASP A 165 5.11 8.40 -15.00
CA ASP A 165 3.80 7.97 -14.51
C ASP A 165 3.54 8.43 -13.07
N LEU A 166 4.54 8.30 -12.19
CA LEU A 166 4.45 8.80 -10.83
C LEU A 166 4.27 10.32 -10.78
N ARG A 167 5.00 11.07 -11.61
CA ARG A 167 4.84 12.53 -11.73
C ARG A 167 3.44 12.91 -12.18
N ARG A 168 2.88 12.21 -13.18
CA ARG A 168 1.49 12.43 -13.63
C ARG A 168 0.50 12.20 -12.48
N ARG A 169 0.61 11.09 -11.77
CA ARG A 169 -0.27 10.76 -10.62
C ARG A 169 -0.18 11.77 -9.49
N VAL A 170 1.03 12.21 -9.14
CA VAL A 170 1.23 13.26 -8.12
C VAL A 170 0.54 14.56 -8.56
N ASN A 171 0.68 14.95 -9.83
CA ASN A 171 0.02 16.13 -10.37
C ASN A 171 -1.52 16.00 -10.34
N GLU A 172 -2.07 14.86 -10.74
CA GLU A 172 -3.52 14.60 -10.70
C GLU A 172 -4.08 14.70 -9.29
N ILE A 173 -3.42 14.05 -8.32
CA ILE A 173 -3.80 14.13 -6.91
C ILE A 173 -3.68 15.58 -6.41
N GLY A 174 -2.63 16.29 -6.80
CA GLY A 174 -2.44 17.70 -6.45
C GLY A 174 -3.54 18.62 -7.01
N VAL A 175 -4.03 18.37 -8.23
CA VAL A 175 -5.20 19.05 -8.79
C VAL A 175 -6.44 18.74 -7.97
N ARG A 176 -6.72 17.46 -7.72
CA ARG A 176 -7.90 17.04 -6.95
C ARG A 176 -7.91 17.62 -5.53
N ILE A 177 -6.77 17.69 -4.86
CA ILE A 177 -6.68 18.32 -3.52
C ILE A 177 -6.97 19.81 -3.60
N ARG A 178 -6.48 20.51 -4.64
CA ARG A 178 -6.80 21.93 -4.84
C ARG A 178 -8.30 22.15 -5.07
N ASP A 179 -8.92 21.29 -5.87
CA ASP A 179 -10.35 21.35 -6.13
C ASP A 179 -11.14 21.08 -4.86
N MET A 180 -10.81 20.02 -4.12
CA MET A 180 -11.45 19.72 -2.83
C MET A 180 -11.30 20.86 -1.81
N ARG A 181 -10.15 21.53 -1.78
CA ARG A 181 -9.93 22.70 -0.91
C ARG A 181 -10.78 23.90 -1.34
N LYS A 182 -10.93 24.12 -2.65
CA LYS A 182 -11.79 25.16 -3.20
C LYS A 182 -13.25 24.88 -2.87
N ASP A 183 -13.69 23.64 -3.08
CA ASP A 183 -15.05 23.19 -2.77
C ASP A 183 -15.33 23.34 -1.28
N PHE A 184 -14.38 22.93 -0.42
CA PHE A 184 -14.47 23.08 1.03
C PHE A 184 -14.56 24.56 1.46
N ALA A 185 -13.79 25.46 0.82
CA ALA A 185 -13.86 26.89 1.12
C ALA A 185 -15.20 27.52 0.70
N SER A 186 -15.83 27.00 -0.35
CA SER A 186 -17.16 27.41 -0.79
C SER A 186 -18.30 26.63 -0.14
N PHE A 187 -17.98 25.63 0.70
CA PHE A 187 -18.98 24.75 1.28
C PHE A 187 -19.82 25.57 2.25
N PRO A 188 -21.16 25.59 2.10
CA PRO A 188 -22.02 26.28 3.05
C PRO A 188 -21.94 25.53 4.37
N PHE A 189 -21.12 26.05 5.29
CA PHE A 189 -21.08 25.54 6.65
C PHE A 189 -22.45 25.77 7.29
N ARG A 190 -22.95 24.74 7.97
CA ARG A 190 -24.12 24.85 8.84
C ARG A 190 -23.86 26.00 9.82
N LYS A 191 -24.67 27.06 9.75
CA LYS A 191 -24.67 28.10 10.76
C LYS A 191 -25.32 27.53 12.01
N ALA A 192 -24.52 27.21 13.02
CA ALA A 192 -25.01 26.89 14.36
C ALA A 192 -25.37 28.22 15.06
N GLU A 193 -26.37 28.91 14.53
CA GLU A 193 -26.93 30.10 15.14
C GLU A 193 -28.04 29.64 16.10
N GLU A 194 -27.95 30.02 17.38
CA GLU A 194 -28.95 29.66 18.38
C GLU A 194 -30.34 30.25 18.05
N VAL A 195 -30.35 31.36 17.31
CA VAL A 195 -31.56 32.06 16.85
C VAL A 195 -31.39 32.45 15.39
N SER A 196 -32.37 32.12 14.54
CA SER A 196 -32.42 32.54 13.13
C SER A 196 -33.39 33.73 12.98
N GLU A 197 -32.90 34.85 12.46
CA GLU A 197 -33.75 36.02 12.21
C GLU A 197 -34.80 35.73 11.12
N GLY A 198 -36.04 36.18 11.34
CA GLY A 198 -37.12 36.08 10.35
C GLY A 198 -37.82 34.72 10.24
N ILE A 199 -37.58 33.82 11.20
CA ILE A 199 -38.25 32.52 11.25
C ILE A 199 -39.74 32.65 11.64
N ASP A 200 -40.58 31.81 11.07
CA ASP A 200 -42.00 31.75 11.42
C ASP A 200 -42.16 31.24 12.87
N PRO A 201 -42.89 31.96 13.76
CA PRO A 201 -43.09 31.58 15.16
C PRO A 201 -43.75 30.22 15.37
N THR A 202 -44.43 29.68 14.35
CA THR A 202 -45.11 28.38 14.40
C THR A 202 -44.24 27.24 13.86
N LEU A 203 -43.09 27.54 13.25
CA LEU A 203 -42.20 26.54 12.70
C LEU A 203 -41.53 25.75 13.83
N ARG A 204 -41.70 24.44 13.82
CA ARG A 204 -41.13 23.54 14.82
C ARG A 204 -39.82 22.92 14.32
N CYS A 205 -38.77 22.99 15.14
CA CYS A 205 -37.54 22.25 14.88
C CYS A 205 -37.79 20.74 14.93
N ALA A 206 -37.39 20.01 13.88
CA ALA A 206 -37.57 18.56 13.79
C ALA A 206 -36.71 17.76 14.79
N PHE A 207 -35.73 18.41 15.42
CA PHE A 207 -34.75 17.77 16.30
C PHE A 207 -35.01 18.05 17.78
N CYS A 208 -35.14 19.32 18.19
CA CYS A 208 -35.36 19.68 19.60
C CYS A 208 -36.81 20.13 19.90
N ALA A 209 -37.67 20.20 18.88
CA ALA A 209 -39.08 20.61 18.98
C ALA A 209 -39.35 22.06 19.44
N GLU A 210 -38.33 22.90 19.57
CA GLU A 210 -38.47 24.35 19.80
C GLU A 210 -39.23 25.04 18.65
N LEU A 211 -40.00 26.08 18.98
CA LEU A 211 -40.86 26.81 18.04
C LEU A 211 -40.27 28.17 17.69
N GLY A 212 -40.07 28.45 16.40
CA GLY A 212 -39.74 29.78 15.91
C GLY A 212 -38.42 30.34 16.45
N ILE A 213 -37.49 29.48 16.84
CA ILE A 213 -36.16 29.89 17.34
C ILE A 213 -35.11 29.72 16.23
N HIS A 214 -35.02 28.54 15.63
CA HIS A 214 -34.04 28.22 14.59
C HIS A 214 -34.62 27.22 13.58
N TYR A 215 -34.07 27.23 12.36
CA TYR A 215 -34.39 26.19 11.39
C TYR A 215 -33.85 24.84 11.86
N SER A 216 -34.52 23.73 11.55
CA SER A 216 -34.07 22.37 11.90
C SER A 216 -32.63 22.11 11.45
N GLU A 217 -32.23 22.68 10.31
CA GLU A 217 -30.86 22.59 9.79
C GLU A 217 -29.81 23.39 10.57
N SER A 218 -30.21 24.26 11.49
CA SER A 218 -29.34 25.04 12.37
C SER A 218 -29.46 24.62 13.84
N CYS A 219 -30.13 23.49 14.13
CA CYS A 219 -30.39 23.04 15.49
C CYS A 219 -29.09 22.92 16.32
N PRO A 220 -28.93 23.72 17.40
CA PRO A 220 -27.73 23.68 18.25
C PRO A 220 -27.63 22.40 19.08
N THR A 221 -28.71 21.60 19.16
CA THR A 221 -28.70 20.30 19.84
C THR A 221 -28.08 19.20 18.97
N ILE A 222 -28.14 19.32 17.64
CA ILE A 222 -27.59 18.34 16.70
C ILE A 222 -26.47 19.02 15.90
N THR A 223 -25.30 19.13 16.54
CA THR A 223 -24.13 19.80 15.95
C THR A 223 -23.28 18.87 15.09
N ASP A 224 -23.32 17.56 15.36
CA ASP A 224 -22.57 16.56 14.61
C ASP A 224 -23.52 15.48 14.10
N GLY A 225 -23.38 15.11 12.81
CA GLY A 225 -24.17 14.06 12.15
C GLY A 225 -24.00 12.63 12.70
N MET A 226 -23.58 12.48 13.96
CA MET A 226 -23.56 11.24 14.72
C MET A 226 -23.79 11.54 16.21
N ARG A 227 -25.02 11.37 16.67
CA ARG A 227 -25.31 10.81 17.99
C ARG A 227 -26.72 10.21 17.96
N ASP A 228 -26.72 8.89 18.07
CA ASP A 228 -27.82 8.04 18.52
C ASP A 228 -29.11 8.06 17.69
N LEU A 229 -29.06 7.38 16.54
CA LEU A 229 -30.20 6.58 16.09
C LEU A 229 -30.37 5.41 17.07
N GLN A 230 -31.00 5.67 18.21
CA GLN A 230 -31.74 4.65 18.95
C GLN A 230 -33.22 4.82 18.60
N LEU A 231 -33.64 4.10 17.56
CA LEU A 231 -35.02 3.67 17.35
C LEU A 231 -34.99 2.15 17.17
#